data_AF-A0A139KVG3-F1
#
_entry.id   AF-A0A139KVG3-F1
#
_cell.length_a   1.000
_cell.length_b   1.000
_cell.length_c   1.000
_cell.angle_alpha   90.00
_cell.angle_beta   90.00
_cell.angle_gamma   90.00
#
_symmetry.space_group_name_H-M   'P 1'
#
loop_
_entity.id
_entity.type
_entity.pdbx_description
1 polymer ?
#
loop_
_entity_poly.entity_id
_entity_poly.type
_entity_poly.pdbx_seq_one_letter_code
_entity_poly.pdbx_strand_id
1 'polypeptide(L)'
;MKKVLLNLVFLFALVCFAGAQEFKVADIFSDNMVLQQKINNPFWGWGKPGTKVTISTSWNPDKEYTGVVNSKGTWKIAVPTPAAGGPYEVTVTANKKKVFQNVFVGEVWLASGQSNMSMPLKGYYCQPVLGSTEAILSSAKKQIHFINIPTLAAYKPLEHFEAEWVKASPENVAECTAVGWFFADFLQRNMDVPVGIINASYGGSNIEAWMNAEACKQFDDIPVPPLSDETSPWISNVPTVLYNGMIHPLVGYGIKGIIWYQGESNIFNVPRYAPSVAAMVSKWREAWGLGEVPFYYAQIAPYDYKEWNFFTPQWPEVSAYQREAQRQCLTLIPNSAMAVLLDVGERYLIHPRRKKEVGDRLGMLALSKTYGMKGFEAESPTFSKMEVEGNKAIIHFDNQFNGLTSYGKTLELFEISGDNKVFHKADAYIDEEKGTVVVTCKYVAEPKAVRYAFKDFVKAELFGTGGLPVSSFRTDDWD
;
A
#
# COMPACT_ATOMS: atom_id res chain seq x y z
N MET A 1 11.61 -28.46 82.64
CA MET A 1 11.71 -27.28 81.75
C MET A 1 10.61 -27.37 80.70
N LYS A 2 9.50 -26.63 80.88
CA LYS A 2 8.42 -26.51 79.89
C LYS A 2 8.75 -25.31 78.99
N LYS A 3 8.94 -25.52 77.68
CA LYS A 3 8.98 -24.42 76.70
C LYS A 3 7.68 -24.42 75.90
N VAL A 4 7.01 -23.28 75.97
CA VAL A 4 5.72 -22.94 75.40
C VAL A 4 5.86 -22.71 73.90
N LEU A 5 4.93 -23.30 73.15
CA LEU A 5 4.70 -23.10 71.72
C LEU A 5 4.02 -21.73 71.51
N LEU A 6 4.55 -20.86 70.65
CA LEU A 6 3.83 -19.68 70.17
C LEU A 6 3.94 -19.62 68.64
N ASN A 7 2.90 -20.08 67.97
CA ASN A 7 2.71 -19.92 66.53
C ASN A 7 2.16 -18.51 66.28
N LEU A 8 2.95 -17.62 65.68
CA LEU A 8 2.45 -16.41 65.03
C LEU A 8 2.16 -16.72 63.56
N VAL A 9 0.88 -16.80 63.21
CA VAL A 9 0.42 -16.80 61.82
C VAL A 9 0.34 -15.34 61.37
N PHE A 10 1.29 -14.91 60.55
CA PHE A 10 1.22 -13.61 59.85
C PHE A 10 0.32 -13.80 58.61
N LEU A 11 -0.92 -13.33 58.70
CA LEU A 11 -1.84 -13.25 57.56
C LEU A 11 -1.44 -12.03 56.72
N PHE A 12 -0.58 -12.24 55.71
CA PHE A 12 -0.25 -11.22 54.72
C PHE A 12 -1.45 -11.06 53.78
N ALA A 13 -2.30 -10.07 54.04
CA ALA A 13 -3.31 -9.65 53.09
C ALA A 13 -2.60 -9.05 51.86
N LEU A 14 -2.47 -9.86 50.81
CA LEU A 14 -2.16 -9.38 49.46
C LEU A 14 -3.32 -8.50 49.00
N VAL A 15 -3.24 -7.21 49.31
CA VAL A 15 -4.01 -6.19 48.59
C VAL A 15 -3.37 -6.10 47.22
N CYS A 16 -3.85 -6.91 46.28
CA CYS A 16 -3.64 -6.67 44.86
C CYS A 16 -4.26 -5.31 44.55
N PHE A 17 -3.45 -4.25 44.57
CA PHE A 17 -3.79 -3.00 43.89
C PHE A 17 -3.85 -3.33 42.40
N ALA A 18 -5.02 -3.78 41.94
CA ALA A 18 -5.40 -3.67 40.55
C ALA A 18 -5.42 -2.18 40.23
N GLY A 19 -4.29 -1.66 39.72
CA GLY A 19 -4.23 -0.30 39.22
C GLY A 19 -5.41 -0.07 38.29
N ALA A 20 -6.20 0.97 38.55
CA ALA A 20 -7.36 1.26 37.74
C ALA A 20 -6.89 1.54 36.30
N GLN A 21 -7.21 0.65 35.36
CA GLN A 21 -6.90 0.86 33.96
C GLN A 21 -7.57 2.15 33.50
N GLU A 22 -6.75 3.13 33.11
CA GLU A 22 -7.24 4.43 32.65
C GLU A 22 -8.07 4.24 31.38
N PHE A 23 -9.18 4.97 31.29
CA PHE A 23 -9.98 5.00 30.07
C PHE A 23 -9.22 5.70 28.96
N LYS A 24 -9.05 5.01 27.83
CA LYS A 24 -8.37 5.50 26.63
C LYS A 24 -9.18 5.18 25.38
N VAL A 25 -9.07 6.05 24.39
CA VAL A 25 -9.51 5.83 23.00
C VAL A 25 -8.26 5.50 22.19
N ALA A 26 -8.37 4.68 21.14
CA ALA A 26 -7.23 4.34 20.29
C ALA A 26 -6.54 5.57 19.67
N ASP A 27 -5.21 5.50 19.53
CA ASP A 27 -4.36 6.65 19.19
C ASP A 27 -4.61 7.18 17.76
N ILE A 28 -5.23 6.37 16.90
CA ILE A 28 -5.65 6.79 15.55
C ILE A 28 -6.79 7.82 15.56
N PHE A 29 -7.52 7.97 16.67
CA PHE A 29 -8.59 8.96 16.79
C PHE A 29 -8.05 10.26 17.41
N SER A 30 -8.03 11.33 16.61
CA SER A 30 -7.60 12.66 17.03
C SER A 30 -8.46 13.73 16.36
N ASP A 31 -8.19 15.00 16.67
CA ASP A 31 -8.73 16.12 15.90
C ASP A 31 -8.28 16.04 14.44
N ASN A 32 -9.04 16.65 13.54
CA ASN A 32 -8.81 16.65 12.08
C ASN A 32 -8.85 15.26 11.42
N MET A 33 -9.36 14.22 12.07
CA MET A 33 -9.46 12.89 11.45
C MET A 33 -10.51 12.85 10.32
N VAL A 34 -10.34 11.88 9.41
CA VAL A 34 -11.35 11.52 8.41
C VAL A 34 -11.86 10.11 8.72
N LEU A 35 -13.17 9.97 8.88
CA LEU A 35 -13.86 8.70 9.00
C LEU A 35 -14.39 8.25 7.65
N GLN A 36 -14.35 6.94 7.38
CA GLN A 36 -14.88 6.41 6.13
C GLN A 36 -16.39 6.65 6.03
N GLN A 37 -16.88 7.16 4.91
CA GLN A 37 -18.30 7.44 4.71
C GLN A 37 -19.12 6.16 4.49
N LYS A 38 -20.41 6.23 4.84
CA LYS A 38 -21.42 5.18 4.55
C LYS A 38 -21.07 3.79 5.09
N ILE A 39 -20.39 3.72 6.23
CA ILE A 39 -20.13 2.47 6.96
C ILE A 39 -20.43 2.62 8.44
N ASN A 40 -20.39 1.52 9.18
CA ASN A 40 -20.39 1.53 10.64
C ASN A 40 -18.94 1.61 11.13
N ASN A 41 -18.40 2.82 11.28
CA ASN A 41 -17.02 3.01 11.73
C ASN A 41 -16.87 2.53 13.17
N PRO A 42 -15.96 1.59 13.46
CA PRO A 42 -15.73 1.20 14.83
C PRO A 42 -14.85 2.23 15.53
N PHE A 43 -15.27 2.66 16.69
CA PHE A 43 -14.43 3.31 17.69
C PHE A 43 -14.05 2.27 18.74
N TRP A 44 -12.81 2.30 19.20
CA TRP A 44 -12.34 1.37 20.22
C TRP A 44 -11.34 2.02 21.16
N GLY A 45 -11.07 1.30 22.24
CA GLY A 45 -10.06 1.66 23.21
C GLY A 45 -10.06 0.74 24.42
N TRP A 46 -9.53 1.25 25.52
CA TRP A 46 -9.28 0.48 26.74
C TRP A 46 -9.86 1.18 27.96
N GLY A 47 -10.07 0.42 29.03
CA GLY A 47 -10.52 0.97 30.31
C GLY A 47 -10.88 -0.12 31.30
N LYS A 48 -11.36 0.29 32.48
CA LYS A 48 -11.79 -0.65 33.52
C LYS A 48 -13.01 -1.48 33.07
N PRO A 49 -12.99 -2.83 33.21
CA PRO A 49 -14.14 -3.69 32.89
C PRO A 49 -15.44 -3.23 33.56
N GLY A 50 -16.56 -3.32 32.82
CA GLY A 50 -17.88 -2.88 33.27
C GLY A 50 -18.15 -1.37 33.11
N THR A 51 -17.15 -0.57 32.72
CA THR A 51 -17.35 0.87 32.46
C THR A 51 -18.26 1.05 31.24
N LYS A 52 -19.33 1.83 31.39
CA LYS A 52 -20.18 2.26 30.28
C LYS A 52 -19.45 3.32 29.45
N VAL A 53 -19.48 3.15 28.13
CA VAL A 53 -18.94 4.11 27.16
C VAL A 53 -20.08 4.57 26.27
N THR A 54 -20.16 5.87 26.03
CA THR A 54 -21.14 6.51 25.15
C THR A 54 -20.42 7.34 24.11
N ILE A 55 -20.85 7.25 22.85
CA ILE A 55 -20.38 8.10 21.75
C ILE A 55 -21.57 8.91 21.23
N SER A 56 -21.38 10.21 21.08
CA SER A 56 -22.33 11.12 20.42
C SER A 56 -21.63 11.88 19.30
N THR A 57 -22.42 12.27 18.30
CA THR A 57 -21.90 12.82 17.04
C THR A 57 -22.76 13.99 16.60
N SER A 58 -22.14 15.10 16.20
CA SER A 58 -22.88 16.29 15.74
C SER A 58 -23.71 16.08 14.46
N TRP A 59 -23.39 15.08 13.62
CA TRP A 59 -24.20 14.74 12.44
C TRP A 59 -25.47 13.93 12.75
N ASN A 60 -25.62 13.45 13.99
CA ASN A 60 -26.81 12.75 14.45
C ASN A 60 -27.05 13.08 15.94
N PRO A 61 -27.46 14.32 16.25
CA PRO A 61 -27.48 14.84 17.62
C PRO A 61 -28.47 14.13 18.54
N ASP A 62 -29.52 13.52 17.97
CA ASP A 62 -30.57 12.83 18.74
C ASP A 62 -30.22 11.38 19.09
N LYS A 63 -29.02 10.90 18.69
CA LYS A 63 -28.61 9.51 18.87
C LYS A 63 -27.31 9.38 19.65
N GLU A 64 -27.37 8.54 20.67
CA GLU A 64 -26.19 8.05 21.39
C GLU A 64 -25.90 6.59 21.04
N TYR A 65 -24.61 6.27 20.92
CA TYR A 65 -24.12 4.91 20.71
C TYR A 65 -23.43 4.44 21.98
N THR A 66 -23.90 3.35 22.58
CA THR A 66 -23.39 2.89 23.88
C THR A 66 -22.74 1.53 23.79
N GLY A 67 -21.72 1.30 24.61
CA GLY A 67 -21.06 0.02 24.80
C GLY A 67 -20.52 -0.12 26.23
N VAL A 68 -19.91 -1.26 26.52
CA VAL A 68 -19.32 -1.54 27.83
C VAL A 68 -17.93 -2.11 27.63
N VAL A 69 -16.98 -1.68 28.47
CA VAL A 69 -15.64 -2.28 28.52
C VAL A 69 -15.77 -3.74 28.98
N ASN A 70 -15.30 -4.67 28.15
CA ASN A 70 -15.39 -6.09 28.40
C ASN A 70 -14.40 -6.56 29.50
N SER A 71 -14.41 -7.85 29.81
CA SER A 71 -13.54 -8.47 30.83
C SER A 71 -12.05 -8.42 30.50
N LYS A 72 -11.67 -8.20 29.23
CA LYS A 72 -10.29 -8.01 28.78
C LYS A 72 -9.83 -6.54 28.85
N GLY A 73 -10.69 -5.63 29.33
CA GLY A 73 -10.37 -4.21 29.44
C GLY A 73 -10.48 -3.44 28.12
N THR A 74 -11.12 -3.99 27.08
CA THR A 74 -11.32 -3.31 25.79
C THR A 74 -12.78 -2.99 25.53
N TRP A 75 -13.04 -1.96 24.74
CA TRP A 75 -14.39 -1.62 24.26
C TRP A 75 -14.35 -1.33 22.75
N LYS A 76 -15.46 -1.61 22.07
CA LYS A 76 -15.66 -1.31 20.65
C LYS A 76 -17.11 -0.93 20.41
N ILE A 77 -17.35 0.20 19.76
CA ILE A 77 -18.69 0.73 19.44
C ILE A 77 -18.69 1.11 17.97
N ALA A 78 -19.65 0.59 17.20
CA ALA A 78 -19.81 0.93 15.80
C ALA A 78 -20.73 2.15 15.63
N VAL A 79 -20.25 3.15 14.91
CA VAL A 79 -20.94 4.44 14.68
C VAL A 79 -21.22 4.57 13.17
N PRO A 80 -22.49 4.54 12.74
CA PRO A 80 -22.87 4.80 11.36
C PRO A 80 -22.47 6.22 10.93
N THR A 81 -21.76 6.33 9.80
CA THR A 81 -21.39 7.61 9.20
C THR A 81 -22.29 7.99 8.02
N PRO A 82 -22.59 9.29 7.84
CA PRO A 82 -23.37 9.78 6.71
C PRO A 82 -22.57 9.70 5.39
N ALA A 83 -23.11 10.30 4.33
CA ALA A 83 -22.32 10.68 3.17
C ALA A 83 -21.25 11.72 3.56
N ALA A 84 -20.27 11.90 2.67
CA ALA A 84 -19.15 12.81 2.88
C ALA A 84 -19.58 14.23 3.31
N GLY A 85 -18.83 14.82 4.25
CA GLY A 85 -19.10 16.15 4.80
C GLY A 85 -18.29 16.45 6.07
N GLY A 86 -18.65 17.54 6.74
CA GLY A 86 -17.95 18.07 7.92
C GLY A 86 -17.67 19.57 7.78
N PRO A 87 -16.95 20.18 8.74
CA PRO A 87 -16.42 19.55 9.95
C PRO A 87 -17.53 19.19 10.95
N TYR A 88 -17.33 18.08 11.64
CA TYR A 88 -18.18 17.57 12.72
C TYR A 88 -17.42 17.50 14.04
N GLU A 89 -18.17 17.39 15.13
CA GLU A 89 -17.69 16.98 16.45
C GLU A 89 -18.09 15.52 16.76
N VAL A 90 -17.18 14.76 17.37
CA VAL A 90 -17.44 13.45 17.99
C VAL A 90 -17.04 13.51 19.46
N THR A 91 -17.95 13.15 20.35
CA THR A 91 -17.68 13.08 21.79
C THR A 91 -17.71 11.62 22.25
N VAL A 92 -16.64 11.16 22.90
CA VAL A 92 -16.58 9.88 23.60
C VAL A 92 -16.58 10.13 25.11
N THR A 93 -17.56 9.56 25.80
CA THR A 93 -17.77 9.73 27.24
C THR A 93 -17.73 8.39 27.95
N ALA A 94 -16.91 8.29 28.98
CA ALA A 94 -16.95 7.20 29.95
C ALA A 94 -16.91 7.81 31.37
N ASN A 95 -15.84 7.59 32.13
CA ASN A 95 -15.57 8.33 33.37
C ASN A 95 -15.05 9.77 33.11
N LYS A 96 -14.47 10.00 31.92
CA LYS A 96 -14.05 11.31 31.41
C LYS A 96 -14.71 11.54 30.04
N LYS A 97 -14.83 12.82 29.65
CA LYS A 97 -15.27 13.24 28.31
C LYS A 97 -14.05 13.55 27.45
N LYS A 98 -13.96 12.96 26.26
CA LYS A 98 -13.00 13.29 25.20
C LYS A 98 -13.79 13.79 24.00
N VAL A 99 -13.42 14.95 23.49
CA VAL A 99 -14.06 15.57 22.32
C VAL A 99 -13.04 15.63 21.20
N PHE A 100 -13.45 15.20 20.01
CA PHE A 100 -12.70 15.31 18.77
C PHE A 100 -13.33 16.38 17.89
N GLN A 101 -12.52 17.36 17.49
CA GLN A 101 -12.91 18.51 16.67
C GLN A 101 -12.45 18.31 15.22
N ASN A 102 -13.08 19.03 14.30
CA ASN A 102 -12.76 19.00 12.86
C ASN A 102 -12.80 17.57 12.28
N VAL A 103 -13.78 16.76 12.70
CA VAL A 103 -13.95 15.40 12.17
C VAL A 103 -14.63 15.49 10.82
N PHE A 104 -14.02 14.91 9.79
CA PHE A 104 -14.60 14.80 8.47
C PHE A 104 -15.10 13.39 8.21
N VAL A 105 -16.12 13.27 7.36
CA VAL A 105 -16.58 12.00 6.81
C VAL A 105 -16.26 12.02 5.32
N GLY A 106 -15.60 10.99 4.81
CA GLY A 106 -15.05 11.00 3.44
C GLY A 106 -14.50 9.64 3.02
N GLU A 107 -13.46 9.65 2.20
CA GLU A 107 -12.78 8.42 1.77
C GLU A 107 -11.44 8.27 2.51
N VAL A 108 -11.20 7.11 3.12
CA VAL A 108 -9.98 6.84 3.89
C VAL A 108 -9.17 5.76 3.21
N TRP A 109 -7.89 6.01 2.95
CA TRP A 109 -6.99 5.05 2.31
C TRP A 109 -5.74 4.82 3.15
N LEU A 110 -5.34 3.56 3.26
CA LEU A 110 -4.07 3.16 3.86
C LEU A 110 -2.98 3.17 2.79
N ALA A 111 -1.96 4.00 2.96
CA ALA A 111 -0.77 4.04 2.13
C ALA A 111 0.37 3.31 2.84
N SER A 112 0.87 2.22 2.23
CA SER A 112 1.92 1.39 2.83
C SER A 112 2.94 0.89 1.80
N GLY A 113 4.03 0.31 2.28
CA GLY A 113 5.15 -0.15 1.47
C GLY A 113 6.48 0.43 1.94
N GLN A 114 7.41 0.67 1.00
CA GLN A 114 8.78 1.08 1.32
C GLN A 114 9.08 2.56 0.98
N SER A 115 10.36 2.88 0.75
CA SER A 115 10.87 4.24 0.54
C SER A 115 10.14 5.01 -0.56
N ASN A 116 9.74 4.35 -1.65
CA ASN A 116 9.01 5.01 -2.72
C ASN A 116 7.58 5.43 -2.32
N MET A 117 6.95 4.74 -1.36
CA MET A 117 5.72 5.18 -0.69
C MET A 117 6.02 6.20 0.41
N SER A 118 7.06 5.99 1.22
CA SER A 118 7.35 6.83 2.38
C SER A 118 7.99 8.17 2.04
N MET A 119 8.45 8.35 0.80
CA MET A 119 9.04 9.61 0.33
C MET A 119 8.06 10.78 0.56
N PRO A 120 8.44 11.77 1.37
CA PRO A 120 7.56 12.90 1.67
C PRO A 120 7.42 13.81 0.45
N LEU A 121 6.38 14.63 0.42
CA LEU A 121 6.07 15.52 -0.71
C LEU A 121 7.22 16.50 -1.00
N LYS A 122 7.95 16.93 0.02
CA LYS A 122 9.17 17.75 -0.14
C LYS A 122 10.34 17.00 -0.80
N GLY A 123 10.27 15.67 -0.89
CA GLY A 123 11.34 14.79 -1.33
C GLY A 123 12.32 14.41 -0.22
N TYR A 124 13.24 13.51 -0.53
CA TYR A 124 14.38 13.23 0.35
C TYR A 124 15.51 14.23 0.10
N TYR A 125 16.50 14.24 0.98
CA TYR A 125 17.71 15.03 0.77
C TYR A 125 18.34 14.70 -0.58
N CYS A 126 18.52 15.71 -1.43
CA CYS A 126 19.02 15.60 -2.81
C CYS A 126 18.21 14.71 -3.76
N GLN A 127 16.96 14.35 -3.43
CA GLN A 127 16.10 13.53 -4.29
C GLN A 127 14.73 14.20 -4.39
N PRO A 128 14.47 14.95 -5.48
CA PRO A 128 13.29 15.80 -5.57
C PRO A 128 12.03 15.00 -5.88
N VAL A 129 10.88 15.59 -5.54
CA VAL A 129 9.59 15.24 -6.13
C VAL A 129 9.23 16.33 -7.14
N LEU A 130 9.00 15.95 -8.40
CA LEU A 130 8.68 16.91 -9.45
C LEU A 130 7.31 17.56 -9.17
N GLY A 131 7.25 18.90 -9.21
CA GLY A 131 6.03 19.66 -8.93
C GLY A 131 5.69 19.81 -7.45
N SER A 132 6.58 19.40 -6.52
CA SER A 132 6.31 19.45 -5.08
C SER A 132 5.97 20.85 -4.56
N THR A 133 6.71 21.88 -4.98
CA THR A 133 6.46 23.26 -4.52
C THR A 133 5.06 23.74 -4.86
N GLU A 134 4.57 23.48 -6.07
CA GLU A 134 3.21 23.85 -6.49
C GLU A 134 2.15 23.06 -5.71
N ALA A 135 2.39 21.76 -5.52
CA ALA A 135 1.52 20.90 -4.73
C ALA A 135 1.42 21.38 -3.26
N ILE A 136 2.54 21.79 -2.66
CA ILE A 136 2.58 22.33 -1.29
C ILE A 136 1.81 23.66 -1.21
N LEU A 137 2.07 24.60 -2.12
CA LEU A 137 1.42 25.92 -2.12
C LEU A 137 -0.09 25.84 -2.34
N SER A 138 -0.55 24.89 -3.16
CA SER A 138 -1.98 24.71 -3.48
C SER A 138 -2.76 23.89 -2.45
N SER A 139 -2.08 23.30 -1.46
CA SER A 139 -2.67 22.41 -0.45
C SER A 139 -3.72 23.06 0.46
N ALA A 140 -3.61 24.36 0.73
CA ALA A 140 -4.51 25.08 1.64
C ALA A 140 -6.00 25.00 1.26
N LYS A 141 -6.30 24.78 -0.02
CA LYS A 141 -7.66 24.71 -0.56
C LYS A 141 -8.22 23.28 -0.57
N LYS A 142 -7.45 22.30 -0.11
CA LYS A 142 -7.78 20.88 -0.21
C LYS A 142 -8.42 20.40 1.09
N GLN A 143 -9.43 19.54 0.98
CA GLN A 143 -10.01 18.80 2.13
C GLN A 143 -9.28 17.46 2.32
N ILE A 144 -7.95 17.50 2.27
CA ILE A 144 -7.10 16.31 2.42
C ILE A 144 -6.54 16.34 3.84
N HIS A 145 -6.57 15.20 4.49
CA HIS A 145 -6.05 15.01 5.82
C HIS A 145 -5.14 13.79 5.79
N PHE A 146 -4.11 13.80 6.62
CA PHE A 146 -3.21 12.65 6.69
C PHE A 146 -2.71 12.43 8.11
N ILE A 147 -2.28 11.21 8.37
CA ILE A 147 -1.56 10.82 9.58
C ILE A 147 -0.35 10.00 9.16
N ASN A 148 0.81 10.33 9.72
CA ASN A 148 2.05 9.59 9.52
C ASN A 148 2.28 8.68 10.72
N ILE A 149 2.18 7.37 10.51
CA ILE A 149 2.44 6.39 11.56
C ILE A 149 3.94 6.31 11.82
N PRO A 150 4.40 6.42 13.08
CA PRO A 150 5.81 6.38 13.40
C PRO A 150 6.46 5.08 12.93
N THR A 151 7.66 5.20 12.39
CA THR A 151 8.47 4.05 12.00
C THR A 151 8.91 3.28 13.23
N LEU A 152 8.32 2.11 13.46
CA LEU A 152 8.61 1.30 14.64
C LEU A 152 8.46 -0.19 14.32
N ALA A 153 9.56 -0.92 14.40
CA ALA A 153 9.54 -2.38 14.43
C ALA A 153 9.21 -2.87 15.84
N ALA A 154 8.39 -3.92 15.95
CA ALA A 154 8.06 -4.56 17.21
C ALA A 154 7.99 -6.09 17.08
N TYR A 155 8.57 -6.80 18.04
CA TYR A 155 8.56 -8.28 18.04
C TYR A 155 7.24 -8.88 18.55
N LYS A 156 6.30 -8.04 18.98
CA LYS A 156 4.91 -8.41 19.27
C LYS A 156 3.96 -7.32 18.76
N PRO A 157 2.69 -7.65 18.44
CA PRO A 157 1.72 -6.66 18.00
C PRO A 157 1.56 -5.53 19.03
N LEU A 158 1.68 -4.28 18.58
CA LEU A 158 1.45 -3.11 19.41
C LEU A 158 -0.02 -2.67 19.32
N GLU A 159 -0.49 -2.04 20.38
CA GLU A 159 -1.83 -1.46 20.48
C GLU A 159 -1.81 0.07 20.44
N HIS A 160 -0.60 0.66 20.50
CA HIS A 160 -0.39 2.09 20.70
C HIS A 160 0.69 2.65 19.79
N PHE A 161 0.54 3.92 19.43
CA PHE A 161 1.54 4.73 18.73
C PHE A 161 1.31 6.22 19.02
N GLU A 162 2.29 7.06 18.70
CA GLU A 162 2.20 8.52 18.93
C GLU A 162 2.18 9.25 17.58
N ALA A 163 0.97 9.59 17.12
CA ALA A 163 0.75 10.45 15.96
C ALA A 163 -0.67 11.04 16.01
N GLU A 164 -0.88 12.12 15.26
CA GLU A 164 -2.17 12.78 15.15
C GLU A 164 -2.50 13.06 13.68
N TRP A 165 -3.80 13.07 13.36
CA TRP A 165 -4.28 13.56 12.07
C TRP A 165 -4.03 15.05 11.92
N VAL A 166 -3.54 15.43 10.74
CA VAL A 166 -3.36 16.83 10.35
C VAL A 166 -4.20 17.13 9.12
N LYS A 167 -4.84 18.30 9.11
CA LYS A 167 -5.45 18.87 7.91
C LYS A 167 -4.34 19.43 7.03
N ALA A 168 -4.33 19.07 5.75
CA ALA A 168 -3.31 19.53 4.82
C ALA A 168 -3.28 21.06 4.73
N SER A 169 -2.08 21.60 4.85
CA SER A 169 -1.79 23.02 4.66
C SER A 169 -0.34 23.19 4.18
N PRO A 170 0.04 24.36 3.62
CA PRO A 170 1.41 24.61 3.18
C PRO A 170 2.46 24.37 4.26
N GLU A 171 2.08 24.52 5.54
CA GLU A 171 2.96 24.34 6.70
C GLU A 171 3.27 22.86 7.01
N ASN A 172 2.39 21.92 6.68
CA ASN A 172 2.52 20.51 7.10
C ASN A 172 2.60 19.51 5.94
N VAL A 173 2.02 19.82 4.77
CA VAL A 173 1.83 18.87 3.67
C VAL A 173 3.16 18.38 3.08
N ALA A 174 4.24 19.13 3.30
CA ALA A 174 5.60 18.76 2.96
C ALA A 174 6.00 17.38 3.52
N GLU A 175 5.44 16.96 4.67
CA GLU A 175 5.69 15.66 5.32
C GLU A 175 4.71 14.55 4.93
N CYS A 176 3.65 14.86 4.17
CA CYS A 176 2.75 13.82 3.65
C CYS A 176 3.52 12.94 2.65
N THR A 177 3.23 11.65 2.58
CA THR A 177 3.69 10.80 1.47
C THR A 177 3.37 11.46 0.12
N ALA A 178 4.36 11.57 -0.77
CA ALA A 178 4.17 12.18 -2.08
C ALA A 178 3.16 11.39 -2.92
N VAL A 179 3.26 10.07 -2.92
CA VAL A 179 2.34 9.18 -3.66
C VAL A 179 0.94 9.28 -3.08
N GLY A 180 0.80 9.18 -1.75
CA GLY A 180 -0.50 9.30 -1.10
C GLY A 180 -1.13 10.68 -1.26
N TRP A 181 -0.32 11.75 -1.28
CA TRP A 181 -0.79 13.11 -1.55
C TRP A 181 -1.40 13.23 -2.95
N PHE A 182 -0.65 12.85 -4.00
CA PHE A 182 -1.15 12.97 -5.37
C PHE A 182 -2.33 12.03 -5.63
N PHE A 183 -2.36 10.85 -5.00
CA PHE A 183 -3.54 9.98 -4.99
C PHE A 183 -4.77 10.68 -4.36
N ALA A 184 -4.61 11.27 -3.18
CA ALA A 184 -5.71 11.96 -2.49
C ALA A 184 -6.19 13.20 -3.26
N ASP A 185 -5.27 13.99 -3.81
CA ASP A 185 -5.59 15.14 -4.65
C ASP A 185 -6.34 14.73 -5.92
N PHE A 186 -5.92 13.62 -6.55
CA PHE A 186 -6.60 13.07 -7.71
C PHE A 186 -8.01 12.58 -7.37
N LEU A 187 -8.22 11.91 -6.23
CA LEU A 187 -9.57 11.52 -5.82
C LEU A 187 -10.44 12.75 -5.52
N GLN A 188 -9.94 13.66 -4.68
CA GLN A 188 -10.71 14.82 -4.25
C GLN A 188 -11.15 15.70 -5.43
N ARG A 189 -10.25 15.98 -6.38
CA ARG A 189 -10.59 16.86 -7.52
C ARG A 189 -11.63 16.26 -8.46
N ASN A 190 -11.84 14.93 -8.42
CA ASN A 190 -12.78 14.23 -9.29
C ASN A 190 -14.06 13.78 -8.57
N MET A 191 -14.06 13.72 -7.24
CA MET A 191 -15.19 13.25 -6.43
C MET A 191 -15.78 14.33 -5.51
N ASP A 192 -15.05 15.42 -5.25
CA ASP A 192 -15.41 16.51 -4.33
C ASP A 192 -15.77 16.03 -2.90
N VAL A 193 -14.92 15.15 -2.35
CA VAL A 193 -15.06 14.60 -0.99
C VAL A 193 -13.80 14.83 -0.15
N PRO A 194 -13.92 14.90 1.20
CA PRO A 194 -12.76 14.81 2.07
C PRO A 194 -12.03 13.48 1.88
N VAL A 195 -10.69 13.52 1.89
CA VAL A 195 -9.86 12.32 1.73
C VAL A 195 -8.86 12.22 2.87
N GLY A 196 -8.83 11.08 3.55
CA GLY A 196 -7.88 10.76 4.61
C GLY A 196 -6.82 9.78 4.13
N ILE A 197 -5.54 10.08 4.36
CA ILE A 197 -4.42 9.17 4.09
C ILE A 197 -3.77 8.74 5.40
N ILE A 198 -3.80 7.43 5.67
CA ILE A 198 -3.03 6.82 6.75
C ILE A 198 -1.72 6.33 6.13
N ASN A 199 -0.61 6.97 6.44
CA ASN A 199 0.71 6.58 5.92
C ASN A 199 1.43 5.68 6.93
N ALA A 200 1.53 4.39 6.61
CA ALA A 200 2.27 3.39 7.36
C ALA A 200 3.29 2.70 6.43
N SER A 201 4.40 3.39 6.14
CA SER A 201 5.43 2.94 5.20
C SER A 201 6.84 3.09 5.79
N TYR A 202 7.77 2.23 5.38
CA TYR A 202 9.12 2.18 5.95
C TYR A 202 10.18 1.90 4.87
N GLY A 203 11.16 2.79 4.73
CA GLY A 203 12.25 2.69 3.75
C GLY A 203 13.09 1.42 3.81
N GLY A 204 13.32 0.78 2.66
CA GLY A 204 14.17 -0.41 2.54
C GLY A 204 13.58 -1.70 3.10
N SER A 205 12.30 -1.72 3.48
CA SER A 205 11.61 -2.90 3.99
C SER A 205 11.29 -3.95 2.91
N ASN A 206 11.42 -5.22 3.28
CA ASN A 206 10.97 -6.37 2.50
C ASN A 206 9.52 -6.77 2.88
N ILE A 207 8.85 -7.55 2.03
CA ILE A 207 7.46 -7.96 2.22
C ILE A 207 7.25 -8.73 3.53
N GLU A 208 8.25 -9.52 3.94
CA GLU A 208 8.19 -10.37 5.12
C GLU A 208 7.98 -9.57 6.40
N ALA A 209 8.55 -8.36 6.49
CA ALA A 209 8.37 -7.48 7.64
C ALA A 209 6.91 -7.01 7.81
N TRP A 210 6.14 -6.97 6.72
CA TRP A 210 4.75 -6.52 6.67
C TRP A 210 3.72 -7.67 6.82
N MET A 211 4.18 -8.91 6.80
CA MET A 211 3.36 -10.09 6.99
C MET A 211 3.11 -10.35 8.49
N ASN A 212 1.87 -10.64 8.88
CA ASN A 212 1.63 -11.13 10.24
C ASN A 212 2.25 -12.54 10.43
N ALA A 213 2.38 -12.99 11.68
CA ALA A 213 3.00 -14.28 11.96
C ALA A 213 2.31 -15.47 11.26
N GLU A 214 1.00 -15.40 11.02
CA GLU A 214 0.26 -16.46 10.31
C GLU A 214 0.54 -16.45 8.80
N ALA A 215 0.69 -15.29 8.17
CA ALA A 215 1.12 -15.18 6.78
C ALA A 215 2.53 -15.74 6.61
N CYS A 216 3.45 -15.42 7.51
CA CYS A 216 4.83 -15.95 7.47
C CYS A 216 4.85 -17.49 7.56
N LYS A 217 4.03 -18.08 8.43
CA LYS A 217 3.94 -19.54 8.64
C LYS A 217 3.42 -20.33 7.43
N GLN A 218 2.96 -19.66 6.37
CA GLN A 218 2.61 -20.32 5.11
C GLN A 218 3.85 -20.70 4.28
N PHE A 219 5.04 -20.26 4.70
CA PHE A 219 6.30 -20.47 4.01
C PHE A 219 7.33 -21.09 4.96
N ASP A 220 7.93 -22.20 4.55
CA ASP A 220 8.90 -22.94 5.37
C ASP A 220 10.23 -22.16 5.56
N ASP A 221 10.52 -21.21 4.68
CA ASP A 221 11.78 -20.45 4.63
C ASP A 221 11.69 -19.04 5.22
N ILE A 222 10.55 -18.66 5.82
CA ILE A 222 10.38 -17.38 6.53
C ILE A 222 10.38 -17.63 8.06
N PRO A 223 11.49 -17.33 8.77
CA PRO A 223 11.54 -17.51 10.21
C PRO A 223 10.75 -16.42 10.94
N VAL A 224 9.72 -16.82 11.69
CA VAL A 224 9.02 -15.90 12.61
C VAL A 224 9.88 -15.73 13.87
N PRO A 225 10.31 -14.50 14.22
CA PRO A 225 11.12 -14.29 15.41
C PRO A 225 10.31 -14.59 16.69
N PRO A 226 10.97 -14.97 17.80
CA PRO A 226 10.30 -15.12 19.08
C PRO A 226 9.69 -13.79 19.54
N LEU A 227 8.58 -13.87 20.29
CA LEU A 227 7.96 -12.69 20.87
C LEU A 227 8.91 -12.02 21.87
N SER A 228 9.01 -10.69 21.78
CA SER A 228 9.79 -9.85 22.68
C SER A 228 9.12 -8.48 22.83
N ASP A 229 9.41 -7.81 23.94
CA ASP A 229 8.99 -6.43 24.21
C ASP A 229 9.89 -5.39 23.52
N GLU A 230 10.97 -5.84 22.88
CA GLU A 230 11.87 -4.97 22.13
C GLU A 230 11.16 -4.28 20.97
N THR A 231 11.53 -3.01 20.78
CA THR A 231 11.13 -2.21 19.62
C THR A 231 12.35 -1.49 19.05
N SER A 232 12.31 -1.17 17.76
CA SER A 232 13.39 -0.42 17.12
C SER A 232 12.86 0.44 15.98
N PRO A 233 13.21 1.74 15.93
CA PRO A 233 12.87 2.57 14.78
C PRO A 233 13.80 2.32 13.59
N TRP A 234 14.79 1.42 13.70
CA TRP A 234 15.86 1.21 12.69
C TRP A 234 15.80 -0.16 11.99
N ILE A 235 14.87 -1.04 12.40
CA ILE A 235 14.72 -2.38 11.83
C ILE A 235 13.57 -2.36 10.82
N SER A 236 13.81 -2.90 9.61
CA SER A 236 12.81 -2.91 8.54
C SER A 236 12.72 -4.20 7.74
N ASN A 237 13.59 -5.19 8.00
CA ASN A 237 13.75 -6.39 7.18
C ASN A 237 13.66 -7.70 7.98
N VAL A 238 13.16 -7.64 9.22
CA VAL A 238 12.89 -8.82 10.03
C VAL A 238 11.42 -9.20 9.84
N PRO A 239 11.07 -10.48 9.60
CA PRO A 239 9.69 -10.89 9.41
C PRO A 239 8.77 -10.40 10.53
N THR A 240 7.56 -9.97 10.17
CA THR A 240 6.48 -9.57 11.08
C THR A 240 6.65 -8.26 11.87
N VAL A 241 7.86 -7.72 11.99
CA VAL A 241 8.07 -6.61 12.93
C VAL A 241 7.39 -5.30 12.55
N LEU A 242 7.23 -5.00 11.26
CA LEU A 242 6.55 -3.78 10.78
C LEU A 242 5.03 -3.96 10.78
N TYR A 243 4.53 -5.17 10.51
CA TYR A 243 3.12 -5.47 10.74
C TYR A 243 2.75 -5.18 12.20
N ASN A 244 3.52 -5.73 13.13
CA ASN A 244 3.29 -5.60 14.55
C ASN A 244 3.33 -4.16 15.05
N GLY A 245 4.33 -3.39 14.63
CA GLY A 245 4.54 -2.04 15.15
C GLY A 245 3.78 -0.94 14.42
N MET A 246 3.49 -1.12 13.13
CA MET A 246 2.92 -0.04 12.30
C MET A 246 1.52 -0.34 11.75
N ILE A 247 1.17 -1.62 11.51
CA ILE A 247 -0.11 -1.99 10.88
C ILE A 247 -1.13 -2.42 11.91
N HIS A 248 -0.73 -3.30 12.84
CA HIS A 248 -1.61 -3.85 13.87
C HIS A 248 -2.33 -2.77 14.72
N PRO A 249 -1.69 -1.67 15.14
CA PRO A 249 -2.39 -0.61 15.90
C PRO A 249 -3.51 0.09 15.11
N LEU A 250 -3.52 -0.02 13.78
CA LEU A 250 -4.51 0.60 12.89
C LEU A 250 -5.68 -0.34 12.59
N VAL A 251 -5.51 -1.64 12.87
CA VAL A 251 -6.49 -2.67 12.52
C VAL A 251 -7.83 -2.36 13.17
N GLY A 252 -8.85 -2.28 12.32
CA GLY A 252 -10.20 -1.93 12.71
C GLY A 252 -10.59 -0.52 12.27
N TYR A 253 -9.67 0.41 11.99
CA TYR A 253 -10.06 1.70 11.43
C TYR A 253 -10.78 1.53 10.09
N GLY A 254 -11.85 2.29 9.89
CA GLY A 254 -12.61 2.25 8.64
C GLY A 254 -11.78 2.77 7.47
N ILE A 255 -11.49 1.91 6.50
CA ILE A 255 -10.78 2.26 5.26
C ILE A 255 -11.61 1.86 4.04
N LYS A 256 -11.49 2.63 2.96
CA LYS A 256 -12.03 2.27 1.66
C LYS A 256 -11.17 1.25 0.94
N GLY A 257 -9.85 1.37 1.06
CA GLY A 257 -8.88 0.52 0.38
C GLY A 257 -7.44 0.81 0.78
N ILE A 258 -6.51 0.09 0.15
CA ILE A 258 -5.08 0.12 0.42
C ILE A 258 -4.34 0.48 -0.87
N ILE A 259 -3.42 1.44 -0.77
CA ILE A 259 -2.40 1.69 -1.80
C ILE A 259 -1.03 1.21 -1.34
N TRP A 260 -0.34 0.46 -2.20
CA TRP A 260 0.91 -0.23 -1.86
C TRP A 260 2.02 0.09 -2.85
N TYR A 261 3.20 0.47 -2.37
CA TYR A 261 4.37 0.64 -3.24
C TYR A 261 5.62 0.08 -2.57
N GLN A 262 5.95 -1.16 -2.96
CA GLN A 262 7.07 -1.93 -2.46
C GLN A 262 7.50 -2.97 -3.49
N GLY A 263 8.74 -3.41 -3.41
CA GLY A 263 9.25 -4.55 -4.17
C GLY A 263 10.76 -4.48 -4.41
N GLU A 264 11.34 -3.28 -4.31
CA GLU A 264 12.76 -3.07 -4.61
C GLU A 264 13.68 -3.82 -3.63
N SER A 265 13.26 -4.03 -2.38
CA SER A 265 14.01 -4.85 -1.41
C SER A 265 13.79 -6.36 -1.57
N ASN A 266 12.84 -6.81 -2.41
CA ASN A 266 12.55 -8.24 -2.62
C ASN A 266 13.15 -8.80 -3.93
N ILE A 267 13.92 -8.01 -4.68
CA ILE A 267 14.65 -8.48 -5.86
C ILE A 267 15.60 -9.65 -5.55
N PHE A 268 15.93 -9.88 -4.27
CA PHE A 268 16.78 -10.98 -3.83
C PHE A 268 16.04 -12.33 -3.71
N ASN A 269 14.71 -12.32 -3.70
CA ASN A 269 13.89 -13.53 -3.79
C ASN A 269 12.59 -13.25 -4.56
N VAL A 270 12.75 -13.06 -5.87
CA VAL A 270 11.64 -12.76 -6.79
C VAL A 270 10.55 -13.85 -6.80
N PRO A 271 10.88 -15.16 -6.88
CA PRO A 271 9.85 -16.20 -6.95
C PRO A 271 8.87 -16.19 -5.77
N ARG A 272 9.35 -15.79 -4.57
CA ARG A 272 8.51 -15.71 -3.37
C ARG A 272 7.59 -14.48 -3.34
N TYR A 273 7.87 -13.46 -4.14
CA TYR A 273 7.24 -12.15 -3.99
C TYR A 273 5.71 -12.20 -4.12
N ALA A 274 5.19 -12.73 -5.22
CA ALA A 274 3.74 -12.72 -5.47
C ALA A 274 2.95 -13.55 -4.43
N PRO A 275 3.38 -14.78 -4.09
CA PRO A 275 2.80 -15.53 -2.98
C PRO A 275 2.84 -14.78 -1.63
N SER A 276 3.96 -14.15 -1.27
CA SER A 276 4.10 -13.41 -0.01
C SER A 276 3.15 -12.21 0.07
N VAL A 277 3.03 -11.43 -1.02
CA VAL A 277 2.08 -10.30 -1.06
C VAL A 277 0.64 -10.82 -0.95
N ALA A 278 0.29 -11.91 -1.64
CA ALA A 278 -1.05 -12.49 -1.55
C ALA A 278 -1.38 -12.97 -0.12
N ALA A 279 -0.44 -13.64 0.55
CA ALA A 279 -0.59 -14.07 1.94
C ALA A 279 -0.73 -12.86 2.89
N MET A 280 0.09 -11.82 2.71
CA MET A 280 -0.01 -10.56 3.47
C MET A 280 -1.40 -9.93 3.31
N VAL A 281 -1.85 -9.70 2.08
CA VAL A 281 -3.12 -9.02 1.79
C VAL A 281 -4.31 -9.82 2.33
N SER A 282 -4.29 -11.15 2.16
CA SER A 282 -5.31 -12.03 2.72
C SER A 282 -5.42 -11.88 4.24
N LYS A 283 -4.29 -11.92 4.94
CA LYS A 283 -4.26 -11.80 6.41
C LYS A 283 -4.56 -10.39 6.93
N TRP A 284 -4.21 -9.35 6.17
CA TRP A 284 -4.64 -7.99 6.50
C TRP A 284 -6.16 -7.85 6.35
N ARG A 285 -6.75 -8.33 5.24
CA ARG A 285 -8.20 -8.31 5.04
C ARG A 285 -8.96 -9.07 6.13
N GLU A 286 -8.44 -10.23 6.53
CA GLU A 286 -8.98 -11.00 7.67
C GLU A 286 -8.93 -10.19 8.97
N ALA A 287 -7.78 -9.59 9.29
CA ALA A 287 -7.61 -8.79 10.50
C ALA A 287 -8.53 -7.56 10.54
N TRP A 288 -8.70 -6.85 9.40
CA TRP A 288 -9.59 -5.70 9.29
C TRP A 288 -11.07 -6.08 9.35
N GLY A 289 -11.45 -7.23 8.80
CA GLY A 289 -12.84 -7.69 8.76
C GLY A 289 -13.75 -6.82 7.87
N LEU A 290 -13.19 -6.11 6.90
CA LEU A 290 -13.91 -5.25 5.95
C LEU A 290 -14.18 -5.94 4.59
N GLY A 291 -13.98 -7.25 4.51
CA GLY A 291 -14.10 -8.03 3.28
C GLY A 291 -12.95 -7.78 2.31
N GLU A 292 -13.23 -7.88 1.02
CA GLU A 292 -12.24 -7.69 -0.05
C GLU A 292 -12.02 -6.19 -0.34
N VAL A 293 -11.55 -5.42 0.64
CA VAL A 293 -11.17 -4.02 0.39
C VAL A 293 -10.16 -3.93 -0.77
N PRO A 294 -10.26 -2.94 -1.67
CA PRO A 294 -9.38 -2.83 -2.82
C PRO A 294 -7.91 -2.74 -2.42
N PHE A 295 -7.05 -3.47 -3.14
CA PHE A 295 -5.61 -3.42 -2.97
C PHE A 295 -4.96 -2.96 -4.28
N TYR A 296 -4.61 -1.69 -4.36
CA TYR A 296 -3.97 -1.10 -5.55
C TYR A 296 -2.51 -0.90 -5.30
N TYR A 297 -1.66 -1.39 -6.21
CA TYR A 297 -0.23 -1.35 -5.98
C TYR A 297 0.54 -0.81 -7.19
N ALA A 298 1.67 -0.17 -6.92
CA ALA A 298 2.57 0.29 -7.96
C ALA A 298 3.60 -0.79 -8.29
N GLN A 299 3.74 -1.09 -9.58
CA GLN A 299 4.86 -1.87 -10.09
C GLN A 299 6.16 -1.10 -9.86
N ILE A 300 7.28 -1.77 -9.54
CA ILE A 300 8.56 -1.08 -9.39
C ILE A 300 8.95 -0.40 -10.71
N ALA A 301 9.51 0.79 -10.59
CA ALA A 301 9.96 1.57 -11.75
C ALA A 301 11.31 1.03 -12.25
N PRO A 302 11.63 1.15 -13.55
CA PRO A 302 12.95 0.79 -14.07
C PRO A 302 14.08 1.57 -13.39
N TYR A 303 15.12 0.86 -12.97
CA TYR A 303 16.31 1.38 -12.31
C TYR A 303 17.49 0.46 -12.64
N ASP A 304 18.69 1.01 -12.80
CA ASP A 304 19.89 0.22 -13.09
C ASP A 304 20.47 -0.34 -11.77
N TYR A 305 20.08 -1.56 -11.43
CA TYR A 305 20.48 -2.19 -10.16
C TYR A 305 21.97 -2.55 -10.07
N LYS A 306 22.72 -2.41 -11.17
CA LYS A 306 24.20 -2.54 -11.16
C LYS A 306 24.88 -1.45 -10.34
N GLU A 307 24.29 -0.27 -10.29
CA GLU A 307 24.80 0.90 -9.54
C GLU A 307 24.38 0.86 -8.06
N TRP A 308 23.62 -0.16 -7.65
CA TRP A 308 23.22 -0.29 -6.26
C TRP A 308 24.36 -0.90 -5.44
N ASN A 309 25.26 -0.01 -5.01
CA ASN A 309 26.55 -0.28 -4.33
C ASN A 309 26.52 -1.14 -3.06
N PHE A 310 25.36 -1.65 -2.64
CA PHE A 310 25.29 -2.56 -1.50
C PHE A 310 25.60 -4.00 -1.91
N PHE A 311 25.20 -4.48 -3.11
CA PHE A 311 25.42 -5.88 -3.53
C PHE A 311 25.34 -6.07 -5.06
N THR A 312 26.01 -7.11 -5.58
CA THR A 312 25.88 -7.54 -6.99
C THR A 312 24.52 -8.23 -7.20
N PRO A 313 23.67 -7.76 -8.13
CA PRO A 313 22.44 -8.48 -8.49
C PRO A 313 22.76 -9.92 -8.89
N GLN A 314 21.92 -10.88 -8.48
CA GLN A 314 22.12 -12.27 -8.87
C GLN A 314 22.11 -12.40 -10.40
N TRP A 315 21.18 -11.72 -11.10
CA TRP A 315 20.95 -11.80 -12.54
C TRP A 315 20.86 -10.38 -13.19
N PRO A 316 21.20 -10.23 -14.49
CA PRO A 316 21.24 -8.92 -15.16
C PRO A 316 19.87 -8.25 -15.41
N GLU A 317 18.77 -9.00 -15.30
CA GLU A 317 17.39 -8.54 -15.52
C GLU A 317 16.51 -8.69 -14.26
N VAL A 318 17.10 -8.71 -13.07
CA VAL A 318 16.42 -9.04 -11.81
C VAL A 318 15.13 -8.24 -11.58
N SER A 319 15.11 -6.96 -11.95
CA SER A 319 13.93 -6.12 -11.75
C SER A 319 12.85 -6.40 -12.80
N ALA A 320 13.18 -6.93 -13.98
CA ALA A 320 12.19 -7.40 -14.94
C ALA A 320 11.43 -8.62 -14.40
N TYR A 321 12.14 -9.57 -13.78
CA TYR A 321 11.52 -10.67 -13.06
C TYR A 321 10.69 -10.18 -11.87
N GLN A 322 11.16 -9.20 -11.11
CA GLN A 322 10.39 -8.60 -10.01
C GLN A 322 9.10 -7.93 -10.51
N ARG A 323 9.15 -7.23 -11.65
CA ARG A 323 7.97 -6.66 -12.31
C ARG A 323 7.01 -7.74 -12.80
N GLU A 324 7.53 -8.86 -13.29
CA GLU A 324 6.73 -10.04 -13.64
C GLU A 324 6.03 -10.63 -12.40
N ALA A 325 6.73 -10.81 -11.29
CA ALA A 325 6.12 -11.26 -10.03
C ALA A 325 5.03 -10.28 -9.56
N GLN A 326 5.23 -8.97 -9.72
CA GLN A 326 4.19 -7.97 -9.46
C GLN A 326 2.99 -8.10 -10.41
N ARG A 327 3.15 -8.51 -11.67
CA ARG A 327 1.99 -8.84 -12.53
C ARG A 327 1.27 -10.10 -12.04
N GLN A 328 2.00 -11.11 -11.56
CA GLN A 328 1.40 -12.33 -11.02
C GLN A 328 0.52 -12.06 -9.79
N CYS A 329 0.79 -11.00 -9.01
CA CYS A 329 -0.11 -10.58 -7.95
C CYS A 329 -1.55 -10.32 -8.43
N LEU A 330 -1.77 -9.90 -9.68
CA LEU A 330 -3.12 -9.68 -10.24
C LEU A 330 -3.96 -10.97 -10.31
N THR A 331 -3.31 -12.13 -10.45
CA THR A 331 -4.01 -13.43 -10.50
C THR A 331 -4.24 -14.01 -9.12
N LEU A 332 -3.42 -13.63 -8.13
CA LEU A 332 -3.44 -14.18 -6.77
C LEU A 332 -4.28 -13.33 -5.80
N ILE A 333 -4.46 -12.04 -6.07
CA ILE A 333 -5.11 -11.10 -5.15
C ILE A 333 -6.44 -10.62 -5.73
N PRO A 334 -7.59 -11.08 -5.21
CA PRO A 334 -8.89 -10.58 -5.67
C PRO A 334 -9.07 -9.10 -5.32
N ASN A 335 -9.89 -8.39 -6.10
CA ASN A 335 -10.08 -6.94 -6.01
C ASN A 335 -8.76 -6.16 -5.90
N SER A 336 -7.83 -6.47 -6.80
CA SER A 336 -6.55 -5.75 -6.92
C SER A 336 -6.38 -5.16 -8.32
N ALA A 337 -5.47 -4.19 -8.41
CA ALA A 337 -5.03 -3.63 -9.69
C ALA A 337 -3.63 -3.02 -9.54
N MET A 338 -2.92 -2.90 -10.66
CA MET A 338 -1.52 -2.50 -10.69
C MET A 338 -1.32 -1.23 -11.52
N ALA A 339 -0.66 -0.23 -10.93
CA ALA A 339 -0.16 0.92 -11.66
C ALA A 339 1.21 0.58 -12.28
N VAL A 340 1.29 0.51 -13.61
CA VAL A 340 2.55 0.27 -14.33
C VAL A 340 3.40 1.54 -14.34
N LEU A 341 4.69 1.42 -14.02
CA LEU A 341 5.61 2.55 -13.84
C LEU A 341 6.78 2.59 -14.84
N LEU A 342 6.67 1.87 -15.96
CA LEU A 342 7.77 1.66 -16.91
C LEU A 342 8.31 2.95 -17.56
N ASP A 343 7.56 4.05 -17.56
CA ASP A 343 7.93 5.35 -18.13
C ASP A 343 8.42 6.39 -17.09
N VAL A 344 8.26 6.11 -15.79
CA VAL A 344 8.60 7.06 -14.71
C VAL A 344 9.91 6.75 -14.00
N GLY A 345 10.55 5.61 -14.33
CA GLY A 345 11.84 5.20 -13.78
C GLY A 345 13.01 6.13 -14.13
N GLU A 346 14.04 6.11 -13.31
CA GLU A 346 15.28 6.85 -13.52
C GLU A 346 16.47 5.90 -13.40
N ARG A 347 17.42 6.01 -14.34
CA ARG A 347 18.50 5.02 -14.45
C ARG A 347 19.35 4.93 -13.19
N TYR A 348 19.65 6.07 -12.58
CA TYR A 348 20.60 6.20 -11.48
C TYR A 348 19.98 6.73 -10.19
N LEU A 349 18.65 6.83 -10.14
CA LEU A 349 17.92 7.30 -8.96
C LEU A 349 16.78 6.31 -8.64
N ILE A 350 17.00 5.47 -7.63
CA ILE A 350 16.04 4.43 -7.20
C ILE A 350 14.71 5.02 -6.69
N HIS A 351 14.72 6.30 -6.30
CA HIS A 351 13.53 7.06 -5.95
C HIS A 351 13.18 8.04 -7.07
N PRO A 352 12.45 7.60 -8.12
CA PRO A 352 12.12 8.46 -9.25
C PRO A 352 11.29 9.67 -8.81
N ARG A 353 11.60 10.85 -9.35
CA ARG A 353 10.96 12.13 -8.95
C ARG A 353 9.50 12.27 -9.38
N ARG A 354 9.07 11.50 -10.38
CA ARG A 354 7.73 11.55 -11.01
C ARG A 354 6.67 10.84 -10.16
N LYS A 355 6.48 11.31 -8.91
CA LYS A 355 5.54 10.73 -7.93
C LYS A 355 4.08 11.04 -8.22
N LYS A 356 3.83 12.15 -8.91
CA LYS A 356 2.48 12.55 -9.32
C LYS A 356 1.83 11.51 -10.20
N GLU A 357 2.57 11.01 -11.19
CA GLU A 357 2.08 9.98 -12.10
C GLU A 357 1.78 8.67 -11.37
N VAL A 358 2.54 8.31 -10.34
CA VAL A 358 2.25 7.12 -9.51
C VAL A 358 0.93 7.30 -8.75
N GLY A 359 0.77 8.43 -8.05
CA GLY A 359 -0.45 8.74 -7.30
C GLY A 359 -1.68 8.85 -8.20
N ASP A 360 -1.57 9.55 -9.34
CA ASP A 360 -2.64 9.69 -10.32
C ASP A 360 -3.06 8.32 -10.90
N ARG A 361 -2.10 7.43 -11.21
CA ARG A 361 -2.42 6.08 -11.72
C ARG A 361 -3.17 5.23 -10.70
N LEU A 362 -2.74 5.25 -9.44
CA LEU A 362 -3.49 4.61 -8.36
C LEU A 362 -4.89 5.25 -8.19
N GLY A 363 -4.98 6.57 -8.37
CA GLY A 363 -6.25 7.31 -8.33
C GLY A 363 -7.20 6.90 -9.47
N MET A 364 -6.68 6.75 -10.70
CA MET A 364 -7.44 6.27 -11.85
C MET A 364 -7.98 4.85 -11.61
N LEU A 365 -7.17 3.96 -11.05
CA LEU A 365 -7.60 2.62 -10.64
C LEU A 365 -8.75 2.69 -9.63
N ALA A 366 -8.64 3.54 -8.61
CA ALA A 366 -9.71 3.72 -7.63
C ALA A 366 -10.99 4.29 -8.25
N LEU A 367 -10.92 5.38 -9.03
CA LEU A 367 -12.09 5.94 -9.72
C LEU A 367 -12.81 4.91 -10.58
N SER A 368 -12.06 4.09 -11.33
CA SER A 368 -12.63 3.06 -12.20
C SER A 368 -13.17 1.84 -11.44
N LYS A 369 -12.30 1.16 -10.68
CA LYS A 369 -12.60 -0.14 -10.07
C LYS A 369 -13.38 -0.03 -8.76
N THR A 370 -13.14 1.00 -7.95
CA THR A 370 -13.82 1.18 -6.66
C THR A 370 -15.09 2.01 -6.78
N TYR A 371 -15.06 3.08 -7.58
CA TYR A 371 -16.18 4.02 -7.68
C TYR A 371 -16.98 3.90 -8.99
N GLY A 372 -16.58 3.01 -9.89
CA GLY A 372 -17.34 2.67 -11.10
C GLY A 372 -17.37 3.77 -12.17
N MET A 373 -16.47 4.76 -12.09
CA MET A 373 -16.33 5.79 -13.12
C MET A 373 -15.80 5.18 -14.41
N LYS A 374 -16.30 5.63 -15.56
CA LYS A 374 -15.97 5.10 -16.88
C LYS A 374 -15.53 6.23 -17.83
N GLY A 375 -15.02 5.85 -19.01
CA GLY A 375 -14.69 6.79 -20.08
C GLY A 375 -13.23 7.25 -20.12
N PHE A 376 -12.34 6.56 -19.40
CA PHE A 376 -10.90 6.82 -19.42
C PHE A 376 -10.11 5.52 -19.24
N GLU A 377 -8.84 5.53 -19.64
CA GLU A 377 -7.90 4.43 -19.40
C GLU A 377 -7.45 4.44 -17.94
N ALA A 378 -7.79 3.39 -17.20
CA ALA A 378 -7.39 3.22 -15.81
C ALA A 378 -6.35 2.10 -15.61
N GLU A 379 -6.45 1.05 -16.43
CA GLU A 379 -5.55 -0.10 -16.43
C GLU A 379 -4.67 -0.04 -17.67
N SER A 380 -3.40 -0.38 -17.52
CA SER A 380 -2.48 -0.46 -18.64
C SER A 380 -2.83 -1.64 -19.55
N PRO A 381 -2.61 -1.53 -20.88
CA PRO A 381 -2.72 -2.70 -21.74
C PRO A 381 -1.79 -3.80 -21.27
N THR A 382 -2.33 -5.01 -21.21
CA THR A 382 -1.65 -6.15 -20.57
C THR A 382 -1.46 -7.25 -21.59
N PHE A 383 -0.25 -7.81 -21.67
CA PHE A 383 0.03 -8.99 -22.50
C PHE A 383 -0.98 -10.10 -22.19
N SER A 384 -1.63 -10.60 -23.25
CA SER A 384 -2.66 -11.64 -23.17
C SER A 384 -2.11 -12.97 -23.70
N LYS A 385 -1.68 -12.99 -24.97
CA LYS A 385 -1.14 -14.18 -25.63
C LYS A 385 -0.20 -13.83 -26.78
N MET A 386 0.59 -14.81 -27.17
CA MET A 386 1.36 -14.78 -28.42
C MET A 386 0.78 -15.79 -29.40
N GLU A 387 0.67 -15.37 -30.65
CA GLU A 387 0.30 -16.21 -31.80
C GLU A 387 1.44 -16.18 -32.82
N VAL A 388 1.70 -17.30 -33.50
CA VAL A 388 2.81 -17.41 -34.46
C VAL A 388 2.24 -17.62 -35.86
N GLU A 389 2.58 -16.71 -36.77
CA GLU A 389 2.20 -16.76 -38.18
C GLU A 389 3.46 -16.77 -39.06
N GLY A 390 3.91 -17.95 -39.48
CA GLY A 390 5.17 -18.11 -40.21
C GLY A 390 6.35 -17.62 -39.35
N ASN A 391 7.03 -16.58 -39.80
CA ASN A 391 8.17 -15.98 -39.09
C ASN A 391 7.78 -14.77 -38.19
N LYS A 392 6.47 -14.54 -37.98
CA LYS A 392 5.95 -13.45 -37.17
C LYS A 392 5.43 -13.97 -35.84
N ALA A 393 5.77 -13.28 -34.76
CA ALA A 393 5.08 -13.40 -33.49
C ALA A 393 4.10 -12.22 -33.35
N ILE A 394 2.82 -12.52 -33.21
CA ILE A 394 1.74 -11.55 -33.02
C ILE A 394 1.39 -11.54 -31.53
N ILE A 395 1.55 -10.37 -30.92
CA ILE A 395 1.34 -10.15 -29.49
C ILE A 395 -0.01 -9.48 -29.29
N HIS A 396 -0.87 -10.15 -28.54
CA HIS A 396 -2.22 -9.71 -28.21
C HIS A 396 -2.25 -9.08 -26.81
N PHE A 397 -3.07 -8.05 -26.64
CA PHE A 397 -3.19 -7.31 -25.39
C PHE A 397 -4.65 -7.18 -24.94
N ASP A 398 -4.88 -7.38 -23.64
CA ASP A 398 -6.11 -7.03 -22.95
C ASP A 398 -6.07 -5.58 -22.45
N ASN A 399 -7.21 -5.06 -21.96
CA ASN A 399 -7.33 -3.72 -21.34
C ASN A 399 -6.93 -2.56 -22.25
N GLN A 400 -7.18 -2.67 -23.55
CA GLN A 400 -6.97 -1.57 -24.50
C GLN A 400 -8.16 -0.60 -24.42
N PHE A 401 -7.93 0.64 -23.97
CA PHE A 401 -8.98 1.66 -23.93
C PHE A 401 -9.35 2.16 -25.34
N ASN A 402 -8.34 2.54 -26.12
CA ASN A 402 -8.50 2.99 -27.51
C ASN A 402 -7.28 2.60 -28.35
N GLY A 403 -6.91 1.32 -28.29
CA GLY A 403 -5.74 0.77 -28.98
C GLY A 403 -4.40 1.08 -28.30
N LEU A 404 -3.33 0.78 -29.03
CA LEU A 404 -1.93 0.96 -28.62
C LEU A 404 -1.29 2.11 -29.37
N THR A 405 -0.29 2.74 -28.76
CA THR A 405 0.53 3.77 -29.39
C THR A 405 1.97 3.70 -28.92
N SER A 406 2.91 4.08 -29.81
CA SER A 406 4.29 4.34 -29.44
C SER A 406 4.64 5.82 -29.38
N TYR A 407 3.63 6.70 -29.57
CA TYR A 407 3.81 8.11 -29.84
C TYR A 407 4.74 8.38 -31.04
N GLY A 408 4.67 7.53 -32.06
CA GLY A 408 5.49 7.61 -33.27
C GLY A 408 6.95 7.16 -33.09
N LYS A 409 7.29 6.58 -31.93
CA LYS A 409 8.62 5.99 -31.70
C LYS A 409 8.73 4.61 -32.36
N THR A 410 9.93 4.26 -32.79
CA THR A 410 10.28 2.86 -33.11
C THR A 410 10.22 2.00 -31.85
N LEU A 411 9.77 0.75 -31.99
CA LEU A 411 9.77 -0.23 -30.92
C LEU A 411 11.12 -0.98 -30.90
N GLU A 412 12.00 -0.64 -29.95
CA GLU A 412 13.36 -1.19 -29.84
C GLU A 412 13.55 -2.18 -28.67
N LEU A 413 12.56 -2.32 -27.79
CA LEU A 413 12.62 -3.13 -26.57
C LEU A 413 12.07 -4.55 -26.73
N PHE A 414 11.70 -4.95 -27.94
CA PHE A 414 11.31 -6.32 -28.26
C PHE A 414 12.52 -7.19 -28.56
N GLU A 415 12.51 -8.38 -27.96
CA GLU A 415 13.47 -9.44 -28.22
C GLU A 415 12.68 -10.71 -28.56
N ILE A 416 13.19 -11.51 -29.50
CA ILE A 416 12.54 -12.72 -30.00
C ILE A 416 13.55 -13.87 -30.04
N SER A 417 13.07 -15.07 -29.74
CA SER A 417 13.88 -16.29 -29.74
C SER A 417 13.15 -17.44 -30.44
N GLY A 418 13.93 -18.34 -31.04
CA GLY A 418 13.47 -19.62 -31.56
C GLY A 418 13.78 -20.77 -30.59
N ASP A 419 13.88 -22.00 -31.10
CA ASP A 419 14.12 -23.20 -30.27
C ASP A 419 15.48 -23.20 -29.53
N ASN A 420 16.46 -22.42 -30.01
CA ASN A 420 17.78 -22.33 -29.39
C ASN A 420 17.81 -21.50 -28.10
N LYS A 421 16.70 -20.86 -27.72
CA LYS A 421 16.55 -19.99 -26.54
C LYS A 421 17.50 -18.78 -26.49
N VAL A 422 18.11 -18.44 -27.62
CA VAL A 422 18.93 -17.22 -27.77
C VAL A 422 18.01 -16.08 -28.19
N PHE A 423 17.93 -15.03 -27.37
CA PHE A 423 17.15 -13.84 -27.67
C PHE A 423 17.91 -12.88 -28.60
N HIS A 424 17.25 -12.47 -29.68
CA HIS A 424 17.75 -11.47 -30.62
C HIS A 424 16.89 -10.21 -30.54
N LYS A 425 17.50 -9.02 -30.71
CA LYS A 425 16.74 -7.78 -30.94
C LYS A 425 15.80 -8.00 -32.13
N ALA A 426 14.55 -7.63 -31.95
CA ALA A 426 13.49 -7.83 -32.94
C ALA A 426 13.06 -6.50 -33.58
N ASP A 427 12.62 -6.58 -34.83
CA ASP A 427 11.86 -5.53 -35.48
C ASP A 427 10.39 -5.69 -35.07
N ALA A 428 9.77 -4.62 -34.56
CA ALA A 428 8.39 -4.63 -34.11
C ALA A 428 7.60 -3.41 -34.58
N TYR A 429 6.30 -3.60 -34.86
CA TYR A 429 5.36 -2.53 -35.18
C TYR A 429 3.97 -2.81 -34.60
N ILE A 430 3.19 -1.74 -34.39
CA ILE A 430 1.79 -1.83 -33.95
C ILE A 430 0.93 -2.06 -35.19
N ASP A 431 0.16 -3.15 -35.20
CA ASP A 431 -0.94 -3.33 -36.13
C ASP A 431 -2.17 -2.62 -35.54
N GLU A 432 -2.37 -1.37 -35.94
CA GLU A 432 -3.42 -0.48 -35.41
C GLU A 432 -4.83 -0.99 -35.71
N GLU A 433 -5.02 -1.72 -36.81
CA GLU A 433 -6.32 -2.30 -37.18
C GLU A 433 -6.73 -3.42 -36.20
N LYS A 434 -5.75 -4.22 -35.77
CA LYS A 434 -5.98 -5.35 -34.87
C LYS A 434 -5.74 -5.04 -33.39
N GLY A 435 -5.10 -3.92 -33.06
CA GLY A 435 -4.66 -3.63 -31.69
C GLY A 435 -3.62 -4.65 -31.18
N THR A 436 -2.70 -5.06 -32.05
CA THR A 436 -1.66 -6.05 -31.72
C THR A 436 -0.27 -5.49 -32.01
N VAL A 437 0.78 -6.15 -31.50
CA VAL A 437 2.17 -5.86 -31.91
C VAL A 437 2.71 -7.05 -32.68
N VAL A 438 3.22 -6.79 -33.88
CA VAL A 438 3.86 -7.81 -34.71
C VAL A 438 5.36 -7.72 -34.53
N VAL A 439 6.00 -8.83 -34.20
CA VAL A 439 7.42 -8.94 -33.87
C VAL A 439 8.09 -9.95 -34.80
N THR A 440 9.24 -9.57 -35.38
CA THR A 440 10.00 -10.38 -36.32
C THR A 440 11.50 -10.24 -36.11
N CYS A 441 12.28 -11.23 -36.54
CA CYS A 441 13.73 -11.10 -36.63
C CYS A 441 14.25 -11.95 -37.79
N LYS A 442 15.13 -11.40 -38.62
CA LYS A 442 15.73 -12.13 -39.76
C LYS A 442 16.54 -13.37 -39.37
N TYR A 443 16.92 -13.50 -38.10
CA TYR A 443 17.66 -14.64 -37.57
C TYR A 443 16.76 -15.70 -36.91
N VAL A 444 15.45 -15.42 -36.76
CA VAL A 444 14.48 -16.31 -36.11
C VAL A 444 13.36 -16.63 -37.10
N ALA A 445 13.49 -17.78 -37.77
CA ALA A 445 12.51 -18.24 -38.76
C ALA A 445 11.21 -18.76 -38.11
N GLU A 446 11.33 -19.37 -36.92
CA GLU A 446 10.20 -19.89 -36.14
C GLU A 446 10.23 -19.30 -34.73
N PRO A 447 9.44 -18.22 -34.47
CA PRO A 447 9.31 -17.66 -33.14
C PRO A 447 8.80 -18.68 -32.11
N LYS A 448 9.49 -18.80 -30.98
CA LYS A 448 9.05 -19.60 -29.81
C LYS A 448 8.87 -18.75 -28.56
N ALA A 449 9.56 -17.63 -28.46
CA ALA A 449 9.41 -16.70 -27.35
C ALA A 449 9.62 -15.24 -27.76
N VAL A 450 8.90 -14.34 -27.07
CA VAL A 450 9.09 -12.89 -27.15
C VAL A 450 9.23 -12.32 -25.75
N ARG A 451 10.11 -11.33 -25.61
CA ARG A 451 10.27 -10.50 -24.42
C ARG A 451 10.10 -9.04 -24.82
N TYR A 452 9.41 -8.27 -23.98
CA TYR A 452 9.29 -6.82 -24.13
C TYR A 452 9.80 -6.13 -22.86
N ALA A 453 10.71 -5.18 -23.05
CA ALA A 453 11.27 -4.34 -21.98
C ALA A 453 11.80 -5.14 -20.78
N PHE A 454 12.33 -6.33 -21.06
CA PHE A 454 12.76 -7.31 -20.05
C PHE A 454 14.21 -7.06 -19.62
N LYS A 455 14.48 -5.85 -19.11
CA LYS A 455 15.80 -5.38 -18.65
C LYS A 455 15.64 -4.54 -17.39
N ASP A 456 16.73 -4.32 -16.66
CA ASP A 456 16.65 -3.57 -15.41
C ASP A 456 16.20 -2.11 -15.58
N PHE A 457 16.90 -1.39 -16.45
CA PHE A 457 16.51 -0.06 -16.86
C PHE A 457 16.05 -0.04 -18.32
N VAL A 458 14.90 0.59 -18.55
CA VAL A 458 14.30 0.81 -19.87
C VAL A 458 13.60 2.17 -19.87
N LYS A 459 13.34 2.70 -21.06
CA LYS A 459 12.42 3.82 -21.26
C LYS A 459 11.22 3.29 -22.04
N ALA A 460 10.04 3.28 -21.43
CA ALA A 460 8.84 2.76 -22.08
C ALA A 460 8.60 3.40 -23.46
N GLU A 461 8.25 2.55 -24.41
CA GLU A 461 8.00 2.91 -25.81
C GLU A 461 6.62 2.46 -26.30
N LEU A 462 5.97 1.49 -25.63
CA LEU A 462 4.63 1.01 -25.94
C LEU A 462 3.65 1.43 -24.84
N PHE A 463 2.54 2.03 -25.24
CA PHE A 463 1.52 2.60 -24.38
C PHE A 463 0.12 2.23 -24.88
N GLY A 464 -0.87 2.29 -24.00
CA GLY A 464 -2.25 2.48 -24.42
C GLY A 464 -2.48 3.92 -24.86
N THR A 465 -3.48 4.15 -25.71
CA THR A 465 -3.81 5.49 -26.19
C THR A 465 -4.26 6.43 -25.06
N GLY A 466 -4.70 5.92 -23.91
CA GLY A 466 -4.97 6.74 -22.73
C GLY A 466 -3.71 7.22 -21.99
N GLY A 467 -2.53 6.76 -22.42
CA GLY A 467 -1.23 7.22 -21.98
C GLY A 467 -0.56 6.39 -20.90
N LEU A 468 -1.13 5.23 -20.53
CA LEU A 468 -0.49 4.31 -19.61
C LEU A 468 0.51 3.39 -20.33
N PRO A 469 1.73 3.20 -19.77
CA PRO A 469 2.73 2.32 -20.39
C PRO A 469 2.33 0.85 -20.28
N VAL A 470 2.66 0.05 -21.28
CA VAL A 470 2.61 -1.41 -21.20
C VAL A 470 3.73 -1.90 -20.28
N SER A 471 3.43 -2.85 -19.40
CA SER A 471 4.41 -3.46 -18.49
C SER A 471 5.39 -4.38 -19.23
N SER A 472 6.57 -4.62 -18.66
CA SER A 472 7.47 -5.65 -19.18
C SER A 472 6.82 -7.03 -19.07
N PHE A 473 7.01 -7.86 -20.10
CA PHE A 473 6.51 -9.23 -20.12
C PHE A 473 7.44 -10.14 -20.90
N ARG A 474 7.24 -11.44 -20.72
CA ARG A 474 7.82 -12.51 -21.51
C ARG A 474 6.74 -13.54 -21.85
N THR A 475 6.93 -14.27 -22.94
CA THR A 475 6.04 -15.35 -23.35
C THR A 475 6.60 -16.74 -23.04
N ASP A 476 7.87 -16.81 -22.62
CA ASP A 476 8.53 -18.02 -22.15
C ASP A 476 8.40 -18.23 -20.64
N ASP A 477 8.57 -19.48 -20.23
CA ASP A 477 8.72 -19.93 -18.84
C ASP A 477 10.15 -20.44 -18.57
N TRP A 478 11.14 -19.98 -19.35
CA TRP A 478 12.50 -20.51 -19.29
C TRP A 478 13.31 -19.83 -18.18
N ASP A 479 14.06 -20.63 -17.42
CA ASP A 479 15.00 -20.16 -16.39
C ASP A 479 16.37 -19.76 -16.95
#